data_AF-A0A171BMN4-F1
#
_entry.id   AF-A0A171BMN4-F1
#
_cell.length_a   1.000
_cell.length_b   1.000
_cell.length_c   1.000
_cell.angle_alpha   90.00
_cell.angle_beta   90.00
_cell.angle_gamma   90.00
#
_symmetry.space_group_name_H-M   'P 1'
#
loop_
_entity.id
_entity.type
_entity.pdbx_description
1 polymer ?
#
loop_
_entity_poly.entity_id
_entity_poly.type
_entity_poly.pdbx_seq_one_letter_code
_entity_poly.pdbx_strand_id
1 'polypeptide(L)'
;MPAGRADRRAAGARTAPPAPAAVRGPASARPAVRGRGPARGDGEAGFTLMEVLVSMAVIGTVMASLTVFFTNSLAFAGQQRTRQVAVQLAGDGIERARALKASALPAGRGQNRTTAQWNAAVPAVQEQLRATQRAWDPILPAGSDAGASAPLPTEPEKVSVNGVEYTRNWYVGRCRQQASPLAGSATERACTDPEGGDPDPGSADVPFFRVVVAVEWRHKGCAAEKCVYVTSTLMSPAAEPIFNVKRPPPAVTDPGAQYGYRGTDVNLQLVATGGRLPLTWSATGLPAGLSMSTGGLVTGRPTAPGSSPVTSTVTVTVTDRQQDADSVQFTWTVFDLPALTDPGDQVTRAGTAVSLAMPATGGRPALTWSATGLPEGLSIDASTGRISGTPTAHGTTTVTVKVADKGGKTDAVTFTWKVLTLELAEANARVNYIRDQVDGVRIRATGGDGPYTWRAENLPEGLRIDPATGEISGTAWQGTRYLTTVYVRDDAGDEVSTTFPWRVRPRQPNDLSVTLPDPAAPDRTGTAGVQVTLAAEAEGGSNSGYNTWSAEGLPPGLVLTPVGYQDARITGRPTTRGAYTVTLRVEDSTNKAATLMFTWVVR
;
A
#
# COMPACT_ATOMS: atom_id res chain seq x y z
N MET A 1 -1.65 -18.27 5.35
CA MET A 1 -2.93 -17.87 5.99
C MET A 1 -2.60 -17.48 7.42
N PRO A 2 -3.03 -16.32 7.94
CA PRO A 2 -4.33 -15.70 7.72
C PRO A 2 -4.29 -14.43 6.85
N ALA A 3 -5.34 -14.27 6.07
CA ALA A 3 -5.76 -13.02 5.44
C ALA A 3 -6.58 -12.21 6.48
N GLY A 4 -6.70 -10.89 6.45
CA GLY A 4 -6.39 -9.97 5.37
C GLY A 4 -6.17 -8.54 5.87
N ARG A 5 -5.61 -7.77 4.94
CA ARG A 5 -5.14 -6.39 5.03
C ARG A 5 -6.03 -5.54 4.13
N ALA A 6 -6.41 -4.34 4.56
CA ALA A 6 -6.46 -3.10 3.78
C ALA A 6 -7.22 -2.04 4.61
N ASP A 7 -6.53 -1.08 5.22
CA ASP A 7 -6.13 0.21 4.65
C ASP A 7 -7.28 1.04 4.06
N ARG A 8 -7.59 2.17 4.71
CA ARG A 8 -7.50 3.53 4.10
C ARG A 8 -7.76 4.63 5.14
N ARG A 9 -6.70 5.38 5.44
CA ARG A 9 -6.78 6.76 5.95
C ARG A 9 -7.25 7.67 4.81
N ALA A 10 -8.31 8.45 5.06
CA ALA A 10 -8.59 9.69 4.35
C ALA A 10 -8.89 10.77 5.40
N ALA A 11 -8.21 11.91 5.26
CA ALA A 11 -8.27 13.05 6.16
C ALA A 11 -9.68 13.68 6.16
N GLY A 12 -10.37 13.62 7.31
CA GLY A 12 -11.59 14.36 7.57
C GLY A 12 -11.25 15.73 8.15
N ALA A 13 -11.36 16.76 7.32
CA ALA A 13 -11.20 18.16 7.70
C ALA A 13 -12.25 18.57 8.75
N ARG A 14 -11.80 19.35 9.74
CA ARG A 14 -12.65 20.03 10.74
C ARG A 14 -13.63 20.96 10.03
N THR A 15 -14.93 20.70 10.15
CA THR A 15 -15.99 21.62 9.76
C THR A 15 -16.18 22.69 10.83
N ALA A 16 -15.85 23.93 10.47
CA ALA A 16 -16.25 25.13 11.19
C ALA A 16 -17.74 25.43 10.91
N PRO A 17 -18.48 26.07 11.84
CA PRO A 17 -19.89 26.41 11.65
C PRO A 17 -20.08 27.52 10.60
N PRO A 18 -21.19 27.52 9.83
CA PRO A 18 -21.40 28.50 8.77
C PRO A 18 -21.74 29.89 9.31
N ALA A 19 -21.08 30.90 8.73
CA ALA A 19 -21.44 32.31 8.85
C ALA A 19 -22.76 32.60 8.10
N PRO A 20 -23.58 33.56 8.58
CA PRO A 20 -24.89 33.85 8.00
C PRO A 20 -24.81 34.55 6.64
N ALA A 21 -25.75 34.18 5.76
CA ALA A 21 -25.89 34.64 4.40
C ALA A 21 -26.25 36.13 4.29
N ALA A 22 -25.59 36.81 3.35
CA ALA A 22 -25.86 38.17 2.93
C ALA A 22 -27.20 38.28 2.19
N VAL A 23 -28.08 39.16 2.65
CA VAL A 23 -29.33 39.53 1.97
C VAL A 23 -29.03 40.61 0.93
N ARG A 24 -29.40 40.33 -0.33
CA ARG A 24 -29.31 41.23 -1.49
C ARG A 24 -30.24 42.45 -1.30
N GLY A 25 -29.70 43.65 -1.52
CA GLY A 25 -30.49 44.87 -1.65
C GLY A 25 -31.21 44.96 -3.01
N PRO A 26 -32.34 45.68 -3.10
CA PRO A 26 -33.02 45.92 -4.37
C PRO A 26 -32.43 47.15 -5.09
N ALA A 27 -32.23 46.98 -6.39
CA ALA A 27 -31.79 48.03 -7.31
C ALA A 27 -32.95 48.91 -7.80
N SER A 28 -32.56 50.14 -8.15
CA SER A 28 -33.34 51.28 -8.59
C SER A 28 -34.16 51.12 -9.87
N ALA A 29 -35.27 51.86 -9.96
CA ALA A 29 -35.74 52.44 -11.23
C ALA A 29 -36.28 53.87 -10.97
N ARG A 30 -35.76 54.85 -11.72
CA ARG A 30 -36.13 56.28 -11.72
C ARG A 30 -37.40 56.53 -12.57
N PRO A 31 -38.14 57.63 -12.33
CA PRO A 31 -39.39 57.92 -13.02
C PRO A 31 -39.19 58.74 -14.30
N ALA A 32 -40.11 58.57 -15.25
CA ALA A 32 -40.28 59.43 -16.44
C ALA A 32 -41.67 60.09 -16.44
N VAL A 33 -41.78 61.20 -17.16
CA VAL A 33 -42.73 62.30 -17.00
C VAL A 33 -43.83 62.31 -18.09
N ARG A 34 -45.03 62.81 -17.70
CA ARG A 34 -46.13 63.47 -18.48
C ARG A 34 -47.12 62.66 -19.33
N GLY A 35 -48.42 62.98 -19.15
CA GLY A 35 -49.52 62.83 -20.11
C GLY A 35 -50.90 63.16 -19.50
N ARG A 36 -51.80 63.83 -20.23
CA ARG A 36 -53.01 64.58 -19.79
C ARG A 36 -54.34 63.86 -20.14
N GLY A 37 -55.31 63.84 -19.20
CA GLY A 37 -56.79 63.94 -19.34
C GLY A 37 -57.62 62.82 -20.01
N PRO A 38 -58.99 62.86 -20.00
CA PRO A 38 -59.95 63.60 -19.13
C PRO A 38 -61.18 62.77 -18.62
N ALA A 39 -61.97 63.41 -17.74
CA ALA A 39 -63.44 63.30 -17.51
C ALA A 39 -64.10 62.17 -16.67
N ARG A 40 -64.69 62.61 -15.53
CA ARG A 40 -66.00 62.32 -14.89
C ARG A 40 -66.38 60.90 -14.42
N GLY A 41 -66.84 60.83 -13.17
CA GLY A 41 -67.77 59.81 -12.67
C GLY A 41 -67.70 59.57 -11.15
N ASP A 42 -68.29 60.49 -10.38
CA ASP A 42 -69.07 60.28 -9.14
C ASP A 42 -68.56 59.36 -8.01
N GLY A 43 -68.47 59.95 -6.80
CA GLY A 43 -68.42 59.20 -5.54
C GLY A 43 -67.54 59.83 -4.47
N GLU A 44 -68.01 60.91 -3.85
CA GLU A 44 -67.52 61.39 -2.56
C GLU A 44 -67.55 60.26 -1.53
N ALA A 45 -66.37 59.87 -1.05
CA ALA A 45 -66.19 59.62 0.38
C ALA A 45 -65.14 60.62 0.87
N GLY A 46 -65.50 61.90 0.81
CA GLY A 46 -64.78 62.93 1.56
C GLY A 46 -64.90 62.57 3.03
N PHE A 47 -63.76 62.46 3.73
CA PHE A 47 -63.73 62.23 5.16
C PHE A 47 -64.70 63.20 5.83
N THR A 48 -65.67 62.66 6.55
CA THR A 48 -66.64 63.52 7.25
C THR A 48 -65.87 64.44 8.20
N LEU A 49 -66.42 65.63 8.51
CA LEU A 49 -65.81 66.53 9.50
C LEU A 49 -65.49 65.79 10.82
N MET A 50 -66.32 64.81 11.16
CA MET A 50 -66.12 63.90 12.30
C MET A 50 -64.88 63.03 12.14
N GLU A 51 -64.63 62.42 10.98
CA GLU A 51 -63.41 61.64 10.71
C GLU A 51 -62.14 62.49 10.76
N VAL A 52 -62.16 63.72 10.26
CA VAL A 52 -60.99 64.62 10.31
C VAL A 52 -60.70 65.01 11.77
N LEU A 53 -61.73 65.36 12.54
CA LEU A 53 -61.59 65.69 13.96
C LEU A 53 -61.14 64.48 14.80
N VAL A 54 -61.70 63.30 14.54
CA VAL A 54 -61.28 62.05 15.20
C VAL A 54 -59.85 61.72 14.81
N SER A 55 -59.46 61.87 13.54
CA SER A 55 -58.08 61.61 13.10
C SER A 55 -57.08 62.56 13.74
N MET A 56 -57.38 63.86 13.85
CA MET A 56 -56.50 64.81 14.55
C MET A 56 -56.41 64.51 16.05
N ALA A 57 -57.51 64.11 16.70
CA ALA A 57 -57.50 63.70 18.10
C ALA A 57 -56.69 62.40 18.31
N VAL A 58 -56.84 61.41 17.43
CA VAL A 58 -56.08 60.16 17.47
C VAL A 58 -54.59 60.42 17.20
N ILE A 59 -54.24 61.24 16.23
CA ILE A 59 -52.83 61.61 15.97
C ILE A 59 -52.25 62.38 17.17
N GLY A 60 -52.99 63.33 17.75
CA GLY A 60 -52.54 64.08 18.92
C GLY A 60 -52.28 63.17 20.14
N THR A 61 -53.20 62.26 20.42
CA THR A 61 -53.04 61.28 21.51
C THR A 61 -51.91 60.28 21.24
N VAL A 62 -51.78 59.78 20.01
CA VAL A 62 -50.68 58.90 19.61
C VAL A 62 -49.33 59.61 19.74
N MET A 63 -49.19 60.85 19.26
CA MET A 63 -47.95 61.62 19.36
C MET A 63 -47.58 61.96 20.80
N ALA A 64 -48.56 62.28 21.66
CA ALA A 64 -48.33 62.47 23.09
C ALA A 64 -47.82 61.18 23.77
N SER A 65 -48.46 60.04 23.47
CA SER A 65 -48.03 58.73 24.02
C SER A 65 -46.65 58.29 23.52
N LEU A 66 -46.34 58.51 22.23
CA LEU A 66 -45.03 58.24 21.65
C LEU A 66 -43.93 59.09 22.28
N THR A 67 -44.20 60.37 22.55
CA THR A 67 -43.20 61.26 23.19
C THR A 67 -42.82 60.74 24.58
N VAL A 68 -43.80 60.36 25.39
CA VAL A 68 -43.56 59.77 26.73
C VAL A 68 -42.80 58.44 26.61
N PHE A 69 -43.16 57.61 25.64
CA PHE A 69 -42.43 56.37 25.35
C PHE A 69 -40.97 56.65 24.99
N PHE A 70 -40.68 57.54 24.05
CA PHE A 70 -39.31 57.88 23.64
C PHE A 70 -38.48 58.47 24.77
N THR A 71 -39.05 59.36 25.60
CA THR A 71 -38.34 59.91 26.76
C THR A 71 -38.00 58.83 27.79
N ASN A 72 -38.93 57.92 28.06
CA ASN A 72 -38.72 56.81 28.99
C ASN A 72 -37.72 55.78 28.42
N SER A 73 -37.80 55.48 27.13
CA SER A 73 -36.86 54.58 26.46
C SER A 73 -35.44 55.13 26.43
N LEU A 74 -35.25 56.42 26.16
CA LEU A 74 -33.93 57.06 26.18
C LEU A 74 -33.36 57.14 27.61
N ALA A 75 -34.19 57.45 28.61
CA ALA A 75 -33.79 57.44 30.00
C ALA A 75 -33.37 56.03 30.46
N PHE A 76 -34.13 55.00 30.07
CA PHE A 76 -33.81 53.60 30.36
C PHE A 76 -32.52 53.15 29.65
N ALA A 77 -32.34 53.49 28.38
CA ALA A 77 -31.11 53.19 27.64
C ALA A 77 -29.88 53.86 28.27
N GLY A 78 -30.00 55.11 28.72
CA GLY A 78 -28.97 55.83 29.48
C GLY A 78 -28.64 55.13 30.81
N GLN A 79 -29.65 54.64 31.51
CA GLN A 79 -29.47 53.88 32.74
C GLN A 79 -28.73 52.55 32.51
N GLN A 80 -29.08 51.81 31.44
CA GLN A 80 -28.39 50.55 31.11
C GLN A 80 -26.93 50.80 30.70
N ARG A 81 -26.67 51.85 29.91
CA ARG A 81 -25.31 52.23 29.50
C ARG A 81 -24.45 52.59 30.72
N THR A 82 -24.96 53.43 31.62
CA THR A 82 -24.20 53.82 32.82
C THR A 82 -23.96 52.63 33.76
N ARG A 83 -24.91 51.70 33.86
CA ARG A 83 -24.77 50.45 34.61
C ARG A 83 -23.74 49.49 34.00
N GLN A 84 -23.72 49.32 32.67
CA GLN A 84 -22.72 48.48 32.00
C GLN A 84 -21.29 48.96 32.25
N VAL A 85 -21.07 50.28 32.22
CA VAL A 85 -19.78 50.87 32.58
C VAL A 85 -19.42 50.58 34.03
N ALA A 86 -20.38 50.69 34.96
CA ALA A 86 -20.14 50.35 36.37
C ALA A 86 -19.76 48.87 36.56
N VAL A 87 -20.38 47.95 35.81
CA VAL A 87 -20.05 46.51 35.82
C VAL A 87 -18.62 46.29 35.32
N GLN A 88 -18.22 46.96 34.23
CA GLN A 88 -16.85 46.87 33.70
C GLN A 88 -15.82 47.40 34.69
N LEU A 89 -16.04 48.60 35.26
CA LEU A 89 -15.14 49.18 36.25
C LEU A 89 -14.98 48.32 37.51
N ALA A 90 -16.06 47.62 37.90
CA ALA A 90 -16.06 46.69 39.00
C ALA A 90 -15.32 45.39 38.64
N GLY A 91 -15.49 44.88 37.42
CA GLY A 91 -14.73 43.76 36.87
C GLY A 91 -13.23 44.04 36.85
N ASP A 92 -12.82 45.20 36.32
CA ASP A 92 -11.42 45.65 36.35
C ASP A 92 -10.89 45.76 37.79
N GLY A 93 -11.73 46.21 38.73
CA GLY A 93 -11.37 46.26 40.14
C GLY A 93 -11.14 44.88 40.77
N ILE A 94 -11.89 43.85 40.34
CA ILE A 94 -11.69 42.46 40.75
C ILE A 94 -10.43 41.87 40.12
N GLU A 95 -10.18 42.14 38.84
CA GLU A 95 -8.95 41.68 38.17
C GLU A 95 -7.70 42.33 38.78
N ARG A 96 -7.78 43.61 39.19
CA ARG A 96 -6.71 44.26 39.99
C ARG A 96 -6.48 43.54 41.32
N ALA A 97 -7.53 43.09 42.00
CA ALA A 97 -7.38 42.31 43.23
C ALA A 97 -6.74 40.95 42.95
N ARG A 98 -7.17 40.24 41.90
CA ARG A 98 -6.64 38.91 41.50
C ARG A 98 -5.18 38.94 41.04
N ALA A 99 -4.73 40.06 40.49
CA ALA A 99 -3.33 40.27 40.11
C ALA A 99 -2.39 40.40 41.32
N LEU A 100 -2.92 40.59 42.54
CA LEU A 100 -2.14 40.70 43.75
C LEU A 100 -1.98 39.34 44.43
N LYS A 101 -0.79 39.10 45.01
CA LYS A 101 -0.62 38.02 46.00
C LYS A 101 -1.55 38.28 47.18
N ALA A 102 -2.08 37.23 47.80
CA ALA A 102 -3.01 37.38 48.92
C ALA A 102 -2.43 38.19 50.10
N SER A 103 -1.11 38.10 50.36
CA SER A 103 -0.43 38.92 51.37
C SER A 103 -0.43 40.42 51.06
N ALA A 104 -0.56 40.81 49.79
CA ALA A 104 -0.60 42.19 49.35
C ALA A 104 -2.01 42.82 49.40
N LEU A 105 -3.06 42.04 49.66
CA LEU A 105 -4.44 42.54 49.74
C LEU A 105 -4.67 43.50 50.93
N PRO A 106 -4.26 43.16 52.17
CA PRO A 106 -4.34 44.10 53.29
C PRO A 106 -3.17 45.10 53.33
N ALA A 107 -2.10 44.90 52.54
CA ALA A 107 -0.86 45.66 52.64
C ALA A 107 -1.10 47.17 52.39
N GLY A 108 -0.48 48.01 53.22
CA GLY A 108 -0.61 49.47 53.18
C GLY A 108 -1.94 50.04 53.68
N ARG A 109 -2.92 49.19 54.06
CA ARG A 109 -4.23 49.64 54.58
C ARG A 109 -4.16 49.80 56.10
N GLY A 110 -4.29 51.02 56.61
CA GLY A 110 -4.26 51.34 58.05
C GLY A 110 -5.59 51.03 58.75
N GLN A 111 -5.54 50.79 60.05
CA GLN A 111 -6.70 50.38 60.86
C GLN A 111 -7.81 51.43 60.93
N ASN A 112 -7.46 52.72 61.13
CA ASN A 112 -8.43 53.80 61.26
C ASN A 112 -9.16 54.06 59.93
N ARG A 113 -8.42 54.19 58.82
CA ARG A 113 -9.02 54.38 57.50
C ARG A 113 -9.85 53.19 57.05
N THR A 114 -9.39 51.96 57.31
CA THR A 114 -10.18 50.76 57.00
C THR A 114 -11.49 50.75 57.80
N THR A 115 -11.43 51.11 59.08
CA THR A 115 -12.63 51.22 59.94
C THR A 115 -13.59 52.30 59.46
N ALA A 116 -13.08 53.49 59.13
CA ALA A 116 -13.87 54.59 58.60
C ALA A 116 -14.52 54.23 57.26
N GLN A 117 -13.77 53.64 56.33
CA GLN A 117 -14.27 53.17 55.04
C GLN A 117 -15.39 52.13 55.22
N TRP A 118 -15.19 51.18 56.12
CA TRP A 118 -16.16 50.12 56.41
C TRP A 118 -17.46 50.66 57.00
N ASN A 119 -17.38 51.62 57.91
CA ASN A 119 -18.56 52.26 58.51
C ASN A 119 -19.29 53.16 57.49
N ALA A 120 -18.57 53.75 56.54
CA ALA A 120 -19.15 54.58 55.48
C ALA A 120 -19.73 53.78 54.29
N ALA A 121 -19.62 52.44 54.29
CA ALA A 121 -20.07 51.62 53.16
C ALA A 121 -21.60 51.66 53.01
N VAL A 122 -22.07 51.82 51.77
CA VAL A 122 -23.51 51.86 51.45
C VAL A 122 -24.21 50.52 51.73
N PRO A 123 -25.54 50.48 51.95
CA PRO A 123 -26.24 49.26 52.36
C PRO A 123 -26.00 48.03 51.46
N ALA A 124 -25.89 48.22 50.14
CA ALA A 124 -25.59 47.14 49.19
C ALA A 124 -24.20 46.53 49.40
N VAL A 125 -23.24 47.31 49.89
CA VAL A 125 -21.90 46.82 50.24
C VAL A 125 -21.94 46.14 51.61
N GLN A 126 -22.64 46.72 52.59
CA GLN A 126 -22.79 46.13 53.93
C GLN A 126 -23.31 44.69 53.86
N GLU A 127 -24.24 44.40 52.94
CA GLU A 127 -24.73 43.04 52.68
C GLU A 127 -23.61 42.04 52.32
N GLN A 128 -22.66 42.46 51.47
CA GLN A 128 -21.52 41.64 51.07
C GLN A 128 -20.47 41.48 52.18
N LEU A 129 -20.52 42.33 53.21
CA LEU A 129 -19.56 42.37 54.32
C LEU A 129 -20.05 41.66 55.59
N ARG A 130 -21.33 41.26 55.68
CA ARG A 130 -21.97 40.74 56.92
C ARG A 130 -21.28 39.53 57.56
N ALA A 131 -20.51 38.76 56.80
CA ALA A 131 -19.77 37.60 57.28
C ALA A 131 -18.27 37.72 56.99
N THR A 132 -17.73 38.93 57.15
CA THR A 132 -16.30 39.21 56.98
C THR A 132 -15.78 40.10 58.07
N GLN A 133 -14.57 39.81 58.55
CA GLN A 133 -13.85 40.66 59.48
C GLN A 133 -12.96 41.64 58.71
N ARG A 134 -12.94 42.90 59.11
CA ARG A 134 -12.06 43.93 58.52
C ARG A 134 -10.61 43.46 58.46
N ALA A 135 -9.96 43.62 57.31
CA ALA A 135 -8.56 43.32 57.13
C ALA A 135 -7.74 44.61 56.91
N TRP A 136 -6.70 44.79 57.71
CA TRP A 136 -5.70 45.85 57.58
C TRP A 136 -4.29 45.25 57.63
N ASP A 137 -3.30 46.07 57.27
CA ASP A 137 -1.89 45.68 57.27
C ASP A 137 -1.40 45.48 58.71
N PRO A 138 -0.98 44.26 59.10
CA PRO A 138 -0.45 44.02 60.45
C PRO A 138 0.92 44.66 60.70
N ILE A 139 1.62 45.12 59.66
CA ILE A 139 2.94 45.76 59.78
C ILE A 139 2.80 47.25 60.17
N LEU A 140 1.67 47.88 59.85
CA LEU A 140 1.42 49.27 60.21
C LEU A 140 1.11 49.43 61.70
N PRO A 141 1.48 50.56 62.34
CA PRO A 141 1.12 50.84 63.73
C PRO A 141 -0.40 50.76 63.95
N ALA A 142 -0.80 50.27 65.13
CA ALA A 142 -2.20 50.32 65.55
C ALA A 142 -2.75 51.76 65.47
N GLY A 143 -3.95 51.92 64.95
CA GLY A 143 -4.54 53.25 64.69
C GLY A 143 -3.94 54.02 63.51
N SER A 144 -3.15 53.39 62.62
CA SER A 144 -2.64 54.06 61.42
C SER A 144 -3.74 54.58 60.50
N ASP A 145 -3.55 55.80 59.97
CA ASP A 145 -4.38 56.44 58.95
C ASP A 145 -3.89 56.21 57.51
N ALA A 146 -2.95 55.30 57.29
CA ALA A 146 -2.50 54.96 55.94
C ALA A 146 -3.60 54.24 55.13
N GLY A 147 -3.49 54.26 53.80
CA GLY A 147 -4.35 53.47 52.92
C GLY A 147 -4.70 54.11 51.58
N ALA A 148 -4.40 55.39 51.36
CA ALA A 148 -4.55 56.02 50.04
C ALA A 148 -3.67 55.37 48.97
N SER A 149 -2.41 55.04 49.33
CA SER A 149 -1.42 54.44 48.43
C SER A 149 -1.39 52.91 48.46
N ALA A 150 -2.33 52.26 49.14
CA ALA A 150 -2.38 50.80 49.18
C ALA A 150 -2.66 50.23 47.78
N PRO A 151 -2.17 49.01 47.45
CA PRO A 151 -2.50 48.35 46.18
C PRO A 151 -4.00 48.26 45.91
N LEU A 152 -4.79 48.07 46.99
CA LEU A 152 -6.23 48.28 47.05
C LEU A 152 -6.51 49.44 48.03
N PRO A 153 -6.73 50.67 47.54
CA PRO A 153 -6.90 51.85 48.39
C PRO A 153 -8.09 51.78 49.36
N THR A 154 -7.94 52.39 50.53
CA THR A 154 -9.06 52.66 51.46
C THR A 154 -9.82 53.94 51.10
N GLU A 155 -9.23 54.78 50.24
CA GLU A 155 -9.87 56.00 49.72
C GLU A 155 -10.62 55.71 48.40
N PRO A 156 -11.75 56.38 48.15
CA PRO A 156 -12.50 56.17 46.92
C PRO A 156 -11.74 56.66 45.68
N GLU A 157 -11.60 55.79 44.67
CA GLU A 157 -10.98 56.13 43.40
C GLU A 157 -12.02 56.68 42.42
N LYS A 158 -11.85 57.93 41.99
CA LYS A 158 -12.75 58.56 41.03
C LYS A 158 -12.34 58.23 39.59
N VAL A 159 -13.29 57.77 38.79
CA VAL A 159 -13.10 57.43 37.37
C VAL A 159 -14.20 58.10 36.55
N SER A 160 -13.83 58.95 35.59
CA SER A 160 -14.80 59.59 34.69
C SER A 160 -14.86 58.85 33.37
N VAL A 161 -16.06 58.41 32.97
CA VAL A 161 -16.29 57.73 31.69
C VAL A 161 -17.50 58.36 31.01
N ASN A 162 -17.32 58.87 29.79
CA ASN A 162 -18.38 59.51 29.00
C ASN A 162 -19.12 60.64 29.73
N GLY A 163 -18.41 61.42 30.56
CA GLY A 163 -18.98 62.56 31.30
C GLY A 163 -19.73 62.21 32.58
N VAL A 164 -19.77 60.92 32.99
CA VAL A 164 -20.31 60.47 34.27
C VAL A 164 -19.14 60.12 35.20
N GLU A 165 -19.15 60.69 36.41
CA GLU A 165 -18.17 60.36 37.46
C GLU A 165 -18.63 59.11 38.21
N TYR A 166 -17.78 58.08 38.20
CA TYR A 166 -17.89 56.86 38.97
C TYR A 166 -16.90 56.90 40.13
N THR A 167 -17.29 56.33 41.26
CA THR A 167 -16.44 56.19 42.44
C THR A 167 -16.26 54.71 42.75
N ARG A 168 -15.04 54.21 42.65
CA ARG A 168 -14.69 52.81 42.88
C ARG A 168 -14.04 52.64 44.26
N ASN A 169 -14.55 51.69 45.03
CA ASN A 169 -14.10 51.38 46.39
C ASN A 169 -13.72 49.91 46.50
N TRP A 170 -12.63 49.61 47.22
CA TRP A 170 -12.24 48.25 47.59
C TRP A 170 -12.34 48.03 49.10
N TYR A 171 -13.06 46.99 49.47
CA TYR A 171 -13.17 46.50 50.84
C TYR A 171 -12.48 45.14 50.92
N VAL A 172 -11.57 44.99 51.86
CA VAL A 172 -10.83 43.75 52.07
C VAL A 172 -11.21 43.23 53.45
N GLY A 173 -11.80 42.05 53.49
CA GLY A 173 -12.15 41.34 54.71
C GLY A 173 -11.54 39.95 54.75
N ARG A 174 -11.37 39.40 55.95
CA ARG A 174 -11.04 37.99 56.19
C ARG A 174 -12.33 37.22 56.44
N CYS A 175 -12.41 36.01 55.92
CA CYS A 175 -13.48 35.08 56.25
C CYS A 175 -12.97 33.63 56.20
N ARG A 176 -13.78 32.68 56.68
CA ARG A 176 -13.51 31.24 56.55
C ARG A 176 -14.58 30.57 55.69
N GLN A 177 -14.19 29.49 55.01
CA GLN A 177 -15.10 28.56 54.36
C GLN A 177 -14.84 27.14 54.86
N GLN A 178 -15.88 26.40 55.23
CA GLN A 178 -15.77 25.01 55.65
C GLN A 178 -15.26 24.11 54.51
N ALA A 179 -14.30 23.21 54.76
CA ALA A 179 -13.84 22.23 53.75
C ALA A 179 -14.63 20.90 53.72
N SER A 180 -15.57 20.65 54.64
CA SER A 180 -16.30 19.38 54.68
C SER A 180 -17.09 19.13 53.37
N PRO A 181 -17.16 17.92 52.80
CA PRO A 181 -17.93 17.66 51.59
C PRO A 181 -19.44 17.71 51.91
N LEU A 182 -20.19 18.60 51.25
CA LEU A 182 -21.65 18.51 51.27
C LEU A 182 -22.10 17.57 50.15
N ALA A 183 -22.89 16.57 50.52
CA ALA A 183 -23.72 15.84 49.59
C ALA A 183 -24.69 16.83 48.90
N GLY A 184 -24.44 17.14 47.63
CA GLY A 184 -25.51 17.46 46.69
C GLY A 184 -25.84 18.92 46.34
N SER A 185 -25.00 19.93 46.58
CA SER A 185 -25.24 21.26 45.96
C SER A 185 -23.98 22.07 45.69
N ALA A 186 -23.75 22.41 44.42
CA ALA A 186 -22.65 23.26 43.93
C ALA A 186 -22.95 24.76 44.05
N THR A 187 -23.50 25.19 45.18
CA THR A 187 -23.71 26.61 45.51
C THR A 187 -22.49 27.17 46.24
N GLU A 188 -22.01 28.35 45.83
CA GLU A 188 -20.92 29.10 46.48
C GLU A 188 -21.21 29.19 48.00
N ARG A 189 -20.35 28.61 48.84
CA ARG A 189 -20.51 28.65 50.31
C ARG A 189 -20.42 30.09 50.79
N ALA A 190 -21.40 30.54 51.57
CA ALA A 190 -21.32 31.81 52.28
C ALA A 190 -20.10 31.81 53.21
N CYS A 191 -19.37 32.94 53.25
CA CYS A 191 -18.33 33.15 54.27
C CYS A 191 -18.95 33.05 55.67
N THR A 192 -18.18 32.56 56.64
CA THR A 192 -18.50 32.70 58.07
C THR A 192 -17.58 33.75 58.72
N ASP A 193 -18.14 34.50 59.68
CA ASP A 193 -17.39 35.47 60.48
C ASP A 193 -16.35 34.72 61.36
N PRO A 194 -15.05 35.06 61.29
CA PRO A 194 -14.04 34.41 62.11
C PRO A 194 -14.19 34.62 63.63
N GLU A 195 -15.01 35.57 64.11
CA GLU A 195 -15.22 35.84 65.55
C GLU A 195 -16.60 35.43 66.11
N GLY A 196 -17.50 34.92 65.25
CA GLY A 196 -18.88 34.57 65.61
C GLY A 196 -19.06 33.17 66.19
N GLY A 197 -18.29 32.79 67.22
CA GLY A 197 -18.37 31.48 67.87
C GLY A 197 -17.78 30.34 67.03
N ASP A 198 -17.05 29.43 67.69
CA ASP A 198 -16.34 28.32 67.03
C ASP A 198 -17.27 27.48 66.15
N PRO A 199 -17.02 27.35 64.84
CA PRO A 199 -17.58 26.24 64.08
C PRO A 199 -16.98 24.93 64.60
N ASP A 200 -17.84 23.90 64.70
CA ASP A 200 -17.60 22.55 65.20
C ASP A 200 -16.11 22.12 65.22
N PRO A 201 -15.53 21.67 66.35
CA PRO A 201 -14.10 21.37 66.52
C PRO A 201 -13.51 20.25 65.63
N GLY A 202 -14.25 19.79 64.62
CA GLY A 202 -13.80 18.91 63.53
C GLY A 202 -13.85 19.53 62.13
N SER A 203 -14.15 20.83 61.97
CA SER A 203 -14.26 21.48 60.66
C SER A 203 -12.91 21.96 60.12
N ALA A 204 -12.50 21.42 58.96
CA ALA A 204 -11.32 21.87 58.23
C ALA A 204 -11.62 23.22 57.53
N ASP A 205 -11.70 24.32 58.28
CA ASP A 205 -11.99 25.63 57.71
C ASP A 205 -10.80 26.20 56.94
N VAL A 206 -11.04 26.60 55.70
CA VAL A 206 -10.03 27.24 54.83
C VAL A 206 -10.17 28.76 54.96
N PRO A 207 -9.10 29.48 55.32
CA PRO A 207 -9.12 30.94 55.39
C PRO A 207 -9.19 31.54 53.97
N PHE A 208 -9.91 32.65 53.81
CA PHE A 208 -10.00 33.44 52.59
C PHE A 208 -9.96 34.93 52.90
N PHE A 209 -9.45 35.73 51.96
CA PHE A 209 -9.78 37.14 51.86
C PHE A 209 -11.00 37.31 50.96
N ARG A 210 -12.03 38.00 51.45
CA ARG A 210 -13.11 38.53 50.60
C ARG A 210 -12.71 39.93 50.17
N VAL A 211 -12.64 40.14 48.86
CA VAL A 211 -12.46 41.46 48.27
C VAL A 211 -13.79 41.87 47.64
N VAL A 212 -14.39 42.95 48.15
CA VAL A 212 -15.62 43.53 47.60
C VAL A 212 -15.25 44.81 46.87
N VAL A 213 -15.70 44.91 45.62
CA VAL A 213 -15.53 46.10 44.78
C VAL A 213 -16.90 46.74 44.59
N ALA A 214 -17.01 48.00 44.99
CA ALA A 214 -18.23 48.78 44.84
C ALA A 214 -17.98 49.97 43.91
N VAL A 215 -18.83 50.14 42.90
CA VAL A 215 -18.80 51.27 41.98
C VAL A 215 -20.08 52.07 42.15
N GLU A 216 -19.94 53.32 42.56
CA GLU A 216 -21.03 54.24 42.84
C GLU A 216 -21.05 55.37 41.80
N TRP A 217 -22.24 55.76 41.32
CA TRP A 217 -22.39 56.89 40.39
C TRP A 217 -23.72 57.60 40.60
N ARG A 218 -23.80 58.86 40.14
CA ARG A 218 -25.05 59.63 40.22
C ARG A 218 -25.92 59.39 38.98
N HIS A 219 -27.19 59.09 39.18
CA HIS A 219 -28.18 58.98 38.11
C HIS A 219 -29.60 59.16 38.66
N LYS A 220 -30.44 59.90 37.93
CA LYS A 220 -31.83 60.23 38.35
C LYS A 220 -32.74 59.01 38.53
N GLY A 221 -32.41 57.89 37.89
CA GLY A 221 -33.16 56.63 37.96
C GLY A 221 -32.83 55.73 39.18
N CYS A 222 -32.08 56.23 40.17
CA CYS A 222 -31.70 55.49 41.37
C CYS A 222 -32.21 56.17 42.64
N ALA A 223 -32.36 55.40 43.72
CA ALA A 223 -32.75 55.93 45.03
C ALA A 223 -31.75 57.00 45.48
N ALA A 224 -32.26 58.15 45.93
CA ALA A 224 -31.46 59.32 46.29
C ALA A 224 -30.44 59.77 45.20
N GLU A 225 -30.78 59.53 43.93
CA GLU A 225 -29.92 59.79 42.76
C GLU A 225 -28.55 59.08 42.78
N LYS A 226 -28.38 58.05 43.62
CA LYS A 226 -27.10 57.35 43.79
C LYS A 226 -27.25 55.88 43.45
N CYS A 227 -26.65 55.46 42.35
CA CYS A 227 -26.59 54.05 41.97
C CYS A 227 -25.33 53.39 42.54
N VAL A 228 -25.42 52.10 42.81
CA VAL A 228 -24.28 51.27 43.22
C VAL A 228 -24.32 49.94 42.48
N TYR A 229 -23.16 49.50 42.03
CA TYR A 229 -22.93 48.13 41.58
C TYR A 229 -21.85 47.51 42.47
N VAL A 230 -22.14 46.33 43.00
CA VAL A 230 -21.24 45.61 43.91
C VAL A 230 -20.93 44.24 43.33
N THR A 231 -19.67 43.86 43.38
CA THR A 231 -19.20 42.52 43.05
C THR A 231 -18.17 42.10 44.10
N SER A 232 -17.95 40.80 44.26
CA SER A 232 -16.95 40.29 45.20
C SER A 232 -16.23 39.06 44.66
N THR A 233 -15.06 38.78 45.20
CA THR A 233 -14.30 37.55 44.95
C THR A 233 -13.68 37.05 46.25
N LEU A 234 -13.48 35.74 46.33
CA LEU A 234 -12.70 35.10 47.38
C LEU A 234 -11.29 34.81 46.87
N MET A 235 -10.29 35.03 47.73
CA MET A 235 -8.88 34.81 47.44
C MET A 235 -8.23 34.02 48.57
N SER A 236 -7.61 32.89 48.25
CA SER A 236 -6.94 32.06 49.26
C SER A 236 -5.62 32.73 49.71
N PRO A 237 -5.33 32.80 51.01
CA PRO A 237 -4.04 33.25 51.54
C PRO A 237 -2.96 32.16 51.47
N ALA A 238 -3.28 30.95 51.01
CA ALA A 238 -2.30 29.88 50.84
C ALA A 238 -1.24 30.30 49.81
N ALA A 239 0.00 29.87 50.03
CA ALA A 239 1.06 30.02 49.03
C ALA A 239 0.60 29.39 47.70
N GLU A 240 0.85 30.09 46.58
CA GLU A 240 0.56 29.54 45.26
C GLU A 240 1.22 28.16 45.12
N PRO A 241 0.51 27.16 44.57
CA PRO A 241 1.12 25.87 44.31
C PRO A 241 2.26 26.06 43.31
N ILE A 242 3.49 25.82 43.74
CA ILE A 242 4.62 25.70 42.82
C ILE A 242 4.39 24.42 42.03
N PHE A 243 4.08 24.53 40.74
CA PHE A 243 4.11 23.38 39.82
C PHE A 243 5.56 22.94 39.62
N ASN A 244 6.09 22.15 40.55
CA ASN A 244 7.35 21.45 40.36
C ASN A 244 7.11 20.29 39.39
N VAL A 245 7.28 20.54 38.09
CA VAL A 245 7.29 19.49 37.07
C VAL A 245 8.59 18.70 37.23
N LYS A 246 8.67 17.83 38.24
CA LYS A 246 9.70 16.80 38.31
C LYS A 246 9.48 15.87 37.12
N ARG A 247 10.11 16.15 35.98
CA ARG A 247 10.28 15.12 34.96
C ARG A 247 11.12 14.01 35.60
N PRO A 248 10.75 12.73 35.44
CA PRO A 248 11.62 11.63 35.82
C PRO A 248 12.96 11.76 35.05
N PRO A 249 14.04 11.12 35.52
CA PRO A 249 15.28 10.98 34.75
C PRO A 249 15.00 10.50 33.32
N PRO A 250 15.87 10.82 32.35
CA PRO A 250 15.66 10.33 31.00
C PRO A 250 15.68 8.79 30.99
N ALA A 251 14.85 8.17 30.16
CA ALA A 251 14.76 6.72 30.00
C ALA A 251 14.71 6.38 28.51
N VAL A 252 15.68 5.61 28.03
CA VAL A 252 15.78 5.17 26.64
C VAL A 252 14.68 4.15 26.35
N THR A 253 13.99 4.31 25.22
CA THR A 253 13.14 3.24 24.68
C THR A 253 14.02 2.27 23.91
N ASP A 254 14.09 1.02 24.36
CA ASP A 254 14.83 -0.04 23.66
C ASP A 254 14.31 -0.18 22.22
N PRO A 255 15.15 0.05 21.18
CA PRO A 255 14.74 -0.14 19.80
C PRO A 255 14.58 -1.63 19.43
N GLY A 256 15.01 -2.55 20.30
CA GLY A 256 15.08 -3.98 20.01
C GLY A 256 16.18 -4.31 18.99
N ALA A 257 16.26 -5.59 18.60
CA ALA A 257 17.25 -6.06 17.63
C ALA A 257 17.13 -5.33 16.28
N GLN A 258 18.24 -4.72 15.85
CA GLN A 258 18.34 -3.98 14.60
C GLN A 258 19.03 -4.81 13.51
N TYR A 259 18.63 -4.55 12.27
CA TYR A 259 19.15 -5.27 11.11
C TYR A 259 19.49 -4.29 9.99
N GLY A 260 20.61 -4.51 9.31
CA GLY A 260 21.04 -3.71 8.16
C GLY A 260 21.67 -4.56 7.08
N TYR A 261 21.94 -3.95 5.93
CA TYR A 261 22.63 -4.58 4.80
C TYR A 261 23.89 -3.80 4.48
N ARG A 262 24.97 -4.53 4.14
CA ARG A 262 26.24 -3.93 3.73
C ARG A 262 26.00 -2.92 2.59
N GLY A 263 26.53 -1.71 2.75
CA GLY A 263 26.43 -0.64 1.74
C GLY A 263 25.04 -0.04 1.54
N THR A 264 24.01 -0.47 2.30
CA THR A 264 22.66 0.10 2.24
C THR A 264 22.49 1.18 3.31
N ASP A 265 21.82 2.28 2.97
CA ASP A 265 21.57 3.37 3.89
C ASP A 265 20.72 2.94 5.10
N VAL A 266 21.12 3.40 6.27
CA VAL A 266 20.43 3.24 7.55
C VAL A 266 19.92 4.61 8.02
N ASN A 267 18.71 4.61 8.58
CA ASN A 267 18.09 5.77 9.22
C ASN A 267 17.27 5.28 10.42
N LEU A 268 17.84 5.37 11.62
CA LEU A 268 17.18 4.98 12.87
C LEU A 268 17.18 6.15 13.85
N GLN A 269 15.99 6.61 14.23
CA GLN A 269 15.82 7.62 15.28
C GLN A 269 15.60 6.91 16.63
N LEU A 270 16.49 7.15 17.58
CA LEU A 270 16.31 6.71 18.96
C LEU A 270 15.36 7.67 19.70
N VAL A 271 14.63 7.11 20.68
CA VAL A 271 13.62 7.84 21.44
C VAL A 271 13.84 7.61 22.93
N ALA A 272 13.65 8.64 23.73
CA ALA A 272 13.66 8.58 25.18
C ALA A 272 12.44 9.31 25.75
N THR A 273 12.06 8.92 26.97
CA THR A 273 11.06 9.62 27.79
C THR A 273 11.74 10.28 28.98
N GLY A 274 11.06 11.19 29.68
CA GLY A 274 11.65 11.89 30.83
C GLY A 274 12.75 12.89 30.45
N GLY A 275 13.58 13.24 31.43
CA GLY A 275 14.74 14.14 31.32
C GLY A 275 14.40 15.61 31.09
N ARG A 276 15.28 16.49 31.55
CA ARG A 276 15.22 17.92 31.22
C ARG A 276 15.95 18.22 29.91
N LEU A 277 15.24 18.85 28.98
CA LEU A 277 15.79 19.23 27.68
C LEU A 277 16.94 20.24 27.81
N PRO A 278 17.89 20.25 26.86
CA PRO A 278 18.00 19.31 25.74
C PRO A 278 18.48 17.92 26.18
N LEU A 279 18.00 16.87 25.50
CA LEU A 279 18.58 15.53 25.60
C LEU A 279 19.74 15.42 24.59
N THR A 280 20.86 14.86 25.02
CA THR A 280 22.02 14.56 24.19
C THR A 280 22.26 13.06 24.15
N TRP A 281 22.56 12.54 22.96
CA TRP A 281 22.77 11.11 22.74
C TRP A 281 24.23 10.79 22.43
N SER A 282 24.71 9.66 22.95
CA SER A 282 25.97 9.03 22.55
C SER A 282 25.78 7.53 22.32
N ALA A 283 26.63 6.92 21.49
CA ALA A 283 26.54 5.51 21.16
C ALA A 283 27.94 4.90 21.02
N THR A 284 28.09 3.67 21.48
CA THR A 284 29.29 2.85 21.31
C THR A 284 28.92 1.49 20.71
N GLY A 285 29.87 0.87 20.00
CA GLY A 285 29.65 -0.43 19.38
C GLY A 285 28.76 -0.43 18.12
N LEU A 286 28.46 0.76 17.55
CA LEU A 286 27.78 0.84 16.25
C LEU A 286 28.58 0.08 15.17
N PRO A 287 27.90 -0.64 14.26
CA PRO A 287 28.54 -1.20 13.07
C PRO A 287 29.38 -0.16 12.33
N ALA A 288 30.54 -0.56 11.81
CA ALA A 288 31.41 0.33 11.06
C ALA A 288 30.64 0.99 9.90
N GLY A 289 30.94 2.25 9.61
CA GLY A 289 30.21 3.05 8.60
C GLY A 289 28.86 3.63 9.07
N LEU A 290 28.41 3.30 10.28
CA LEU A 290 27.33 4.01 10.97
C LEU A 290 27.89 5.05 11.95
N SER A 291 27.12 6.12 12.12
CA SER A 291 27.40 7.20 13.06
C SER A 291 26.10 7.69 13.68
N MET A 292 26.19 8.36 14.83
CA MET A 292 25.02 8.92 15.50
C MET A 292 25.20 10.42 15.73
N SER A 293 24.13 11.17 15.47
CA SER A 293 24.05 12.59 15.82
C SER A 293 23.75 12.79 17.31
N THR A 294 24.01 13.99 17.83
CA THR A 294 23.66 14.37 19.21
C THR A 294 22.16 14.35 19.50
N GLY A 295 21.31 14.36 18.46
CA GLY A 295 19.86 14.22 18.54
C GLY A 295 19.34 12.77 18.54
N GLY A 296 20.23 11.77 18.56
CA GLY A 296 19.85 10.35 18.62
C GLY A 296 19.50 9.74 17.27
N LEU A 297 19.77 10.44 16.17
CA LEU A 297 19.62 9.91 14.81
C LEU A 297 20.88 9.13 14.43
N VAL A 298 20.75 7.82 14.20
CA VAL A 298 21.79 6.93 13.67
C VAL A 298 21.64 6.84 12.15
N THR A 299 22.72 7.20 11.43
CA THR A 299 22.77 7.22 9.96
C THR A 299 24.09 6.69 9.43
N GLY A 300 24.07 6.28 8.17
CA GLY A 300 25.26 5.87 7.43
C GLY A 300 25.02 4.61 6.61
N ARG A 301 26.10 4.03 6.09
CA ARG A 301 26.08 2.76 5.35
C ARG A 301 26.96 1.76 6.08
N PRO A 302 26.41 0.68 6.64
CA PRO A 302 27.21 -0.31 7.33
C PRO A 302 28.27 -0.91 6.40
N THR A 303 29.51 -0.93 6.88
CA THR A 303 30.61 -1.70 6.32
C THR A 303 30.84 -2.91 7.23
N ALA A 304 30.83 -4.11 6.65
CA ALA A 304 31.08 -5.33 7.41
C ALA A 304 32.50 -5.83 7.06
N PRO A 305 33.47 -5.76 8.00
CA PRO A 305 34.72 -6.46 7.84
C PRO A 305 34.49 -7.97 8.08
N GLY A 306 34.96 -8.83 7.17
CA GLY A 306 34.92 -10.29 7.33
C GLY A 306 33.63 -10.99 6.82
N SER A 307 33.35 -12.17 7.39
CA SER A 307 32.24 -13.05 7.03
C SER A 307 30.89 -12.51 7.53
N SER A 308 29.89 -12.48 6.65
CA SER A 308 28.52 -12.07 6.95
C SER A 308 27.66 -13.25 7.43
N PRO A 309 26.75 -13.07 8.41
CA PRO A 309 26.42 -11.81 9.07
C PRO A 309 27.39 -11.42 10.19
N VAL A 310 27.58 -10.11 10.38
CA VAL A 310 28.32 -9.55 11.52
C VAL A 310 27.32 -8.99 12.52
N THR A 311 27.41 -9.42 13.79
CA THR A 311 26.56 -8.90 14.87
C THR A 311 27.39 -8.08 15.84
N SER A 312 26.97 -6.84 16.09
CA SER A 312 27.58 -5.93 17.05
C SER A 312 26.64 -5.69 18.23
N THR A 313 27.18 -5.59 19.43
CA THR A 313 26.45 -5.11 20.62
C THR A 313 26.58 -3.60 20.69
N VAL A 314 25.47 -2.89 20.50
CA VAL A 314 25.40 -1.44 20.51
C VAL A 314 24.91 -0.99 21.89
N THR A 315 25.64 -0.07 22.52
CA THR A 315 25.16 0.64 23.71
C THR A 315 24.83 2.07 23.32
N VAL A 316 23.61 2.51 23.62
CA VAL A 316 23.20 3.91 23.42
C VAL A 316 22.90 4.53 24.77
N THR A 317 23.34 5.76 24.95
CA THR A 317 23.18 6.52 26.18
C THR A 317 22.49 7.83 25.86
N VAL A 318 21.45 8.15 26.61
CA VAL A 318 20.83 9.47 26.62
C VAL A 318 21.25 10.19 27.90
N THR A 319 21.55 11.48 27.80
CA THR A 319 21.89 12.34 28.94
C THR A 319 21.07 13.61 28.88
N ASP A 320 20.53 14.05 30.02
CA ASP A 320 19.76 15.28 30.13
C ASP A 320 20.63 16.48 30.56
N ARG A 321 20.03 17.68 30.62
CA ARG A 321 20.76 18.90 31.03
C ARG A 321 21.31 18.84 32.47
N GLN A 322 20.72 18.03 33.35
CA GLN A 322 21.17 17.86 34.73
C GLN A 322 22.24 16.77 34.88
N GLN A 323 22.65 16.15 33.77
CA GLN A 323 23.58 15.01 33.74
C GLN A 323 22.98 13.70 34.29
N ASP A 324 21.65 13.62 34.38
CA ASP A 324 20.98 12.33 34.55
C ASP A 324 21.08 11.56 33.23
N ALA A 325 21.38 10.27 33.29
CA ALA A 325 21.58 9.45 32.11
C ALA A 325 20.92 8.07 32.24
N ASP A 326 20.54 7.51 31.10
CA ASP A 326 20.09 6.14 30.97
C ASP A 326 20.72 5.50 29.73
N SER A 327 20.92 4.19 29.77
CA SER A 327 21.55 3.44 28.69
C SER A 327 20.86 2.12 28.44
N VAL A 328 20.75 1.76 27.16
CA VAL A 328 20.24 0.45 26.75
C VAL A 328 21.23 -0.22 25.80
N GLN A 329 21.29 -1.55 25.88
CA GLN A 329 22.06 -2.37 24.96
C GLN A 329 21.13 -3.17 24.07
N PHE A 330 21.44 -3.20 22.77
CA PHE A 330 20.74 -4.01 21.80
C PHE A 330 21.73 -4.56 20.75
N THR A 331 21.29 -5.56 20.00
CA THR A 331 22.10 -6.15 18.93
C THR A 331 21.81 -5.49 17.59
N TRP A 332 22.86 -5.28 16.81
CA TRP A 332 22.76 -4.87 15.41
C TRP A 332 23.43 -5.91 14.53
N THR A 333 22.67 -6.57 13.67
CA THR A 333 23.21 -7.55 12.72
C THR A 333 23.21 -6.99 11.30
N VAL A 334 24.37 -7.00 10.65
CA VAL A 334 24.55 -6.58 9.26
C VAL A 334 24.69 -7.81 8.37
N PHE A 335 23.82 -7.92 7.37
CA PHE A 335 23.84 -8.98 6.36
C PHE A 335 24.44 -8.49 5.04
N ASP A 336 24.89 -9.43 4.21
CA ASP A 336 25.11 -9.14 2.79
C ASP A 336 23.77 -9.20 2.06
N LEU A 337 23.67 -8.52 0.92
CA LEU A 337 22.50 -8.67 0.06
C LEU A 337 22.41 -10.13 -0.43
N PRO A 338 21.19 -10.67 -0.61
CA PRO A 338 21.05 -11.96 -1.27
C PRO A 338 21.66 -11.88 -2.66
N ALA A 339 22.44 -12.88 -3.04
CA ALA A 339 23.08 -12.97 -4.35
C ALA A 339 22.93 -14.39 -4.88
N LEU A 340 22.36 -14.53 -6.07
CA LEU A 340 22.24 -15.78 -6.81
C LEU A 340 23.45 -15.98 -7.70
N THR A 341 23.94 -17.22 -7.73
CA THR A 341 24.88 -17.64 -8.75
C THR A 341 24.10 -18.26 -9.90
N ASP A 342 24.36 -17.78 -11.11
CA ASP A 342 23.82 -18.38 -12.33
C ASP A 342 24.29 -19.85 -12.45
N PRO A 343 23.37 -20.85 -12.52
CA PRO A 343 23.74 -22.24 -12.70
C PRO A 343 24.25 -22.56 -14.13
N GLY A 344 24.18 -21.59 -15.04
CA GLY A 344 24.43 -21.77 -16.47
C GLY A 344 23.26 -22.43 -17.19
N ASP A 345 23.36 -22.48 -18.52
CA ASP A 345 22.35 -23.10 -19.37
C ASP A 345 22.18 -24.59 -19.05
N GLN A 346 20.93 -25.04 -19.01
CA GLN A 346 20.56 -26.42 -18.68
C GLN A 346 20.07 -27.15 -19.93
N VAL A 347 20.44 -28.43 -20.05
CA VAL A 347 19.96 -29.32 -21.11
C VAL A 347 19.50 -30.63 -20.50
N THR A 348 18.26 -31.02 -20.78
CA THR A 348 17.65 -32.25 -20.27
C THR A 348 16.91 -32.99 -21.38
N ARG A 349 16.69 -34.28 -21.18
CA ARG A 349 15.76 -35.07 -21.98
C ARG A 349 14.35 -34.92 -21.42
N ALA A 350 13.33 -34.99 -22.28
CA ALA A 350 11.96 -35.15 -21.80
C ALA A 350 11.85 -36.46 -21.01
N GLY A 351 10.95 -36.52 -20.02
CA GLY A 351 10.71 -37.73 -19.22
C GLY A 351 11.79 -38.08 -18.17
N THR A 352 12.99 -37.48 -18.27
CA THR A 352 14.05 -37.67 -17.27
C THR A 352 13.88 -36.75 -16.07
N ALA A 353 13.87 -37.31 -14.85
CA ALA A 353 13.79 -36.55 -13.61
C ALA A 353 14.98 -35.60 -13.40
N VAL A 354 14.68 -34.40 -12.93
CA VAL A 354 15.63 -33.30 -12.72
C VAL A 354 15.68 -32.91 -11.24
N SER A 355 16.88 -32.54 -10.77
CA SER A 355 17.07 -31.92 -9.47
C SER A 355 18.25 -30.92 -9.51
N LEU A 356 17.95 -29.64 -9.72
CA LEU A 356 18.92 -28.55 -9.76
C LEU A 356 18.80 -27.68 -8.50
N ALA A 357 19.87 -27.56 -7.72
CA ALA A 357 19.92 -26.64 -6.59
C ALA A 357 20.41 -25.27 -7.05
N MET A 358 19.65 -24.20 -6.76
CA MET A 358 20.07 -22.83 -7.08
C MET A 358 21.03 -22.32 -6.00
N PRO A 359 22.29 -21.99 -6.33
CA PRO A 359 23.22 -21.46 -5.34
C PRO A 359 22.86 -20.01 -5.00
N ALA A 360 22.70 -19.72 -3.71
CA ALA A 360 22.59 -18.36 -3.20
C ALA A 360 23.53 -18.14 -2.02
N THR A 361 23.97 -16.89 -1.88
CA THR A 361 24.74 -16.40 -0.73
C THR A 361 24.10 -15.14 -0.17
N GLY A 362 24.45 -14.79 1.07
CA GLY A 362 23.93 -13.59 1.73
C GLY A 362 22.43 -13.64 2.03
N GLY A 363 21.86 -12.47 2.31
CA GLY A 363 20.47 -12.30 2.71
C GLY A 363 20.21 -12.63 4.18
N ARG A 364 19.15 -12.01 4.71
CA ARG A 364 18.64 -12.28 6.05
C ARG A 364 17.71 -13.48 6.03
N PRO A 365 18.02 -14.57 6.77
CA PRO A 365 17.18 -15.77 6.77
C PRO A 365 15.78 -15.53 7.36
N ALA A 366 14.75 -16.28 6.96
CA ALA A 366 14.75 -17.32 5.92
C ALA A 366 14.66 -16.75 4.50
N LEU A 367 15.27 -17.44 3.52
CA LEU A 367 15.16 -17.11 2.10
C LEU A 367 13.88 -17.72 1.51
N THR A 368 13.32 -17.04 0.52
CA THR A 368 12.13 -17.46 -0.23
C THR A 368 12.42 -17.42 -1.72
N TRP A 369 11.98 -18.45 -2.43
CA TRP A 369 12.37 -18.70 -3.81
C TRP A 369 11.16 -18.74 -4.73
N SER A 370 11.35 -18.28 -5.97
CA SER A 370 10.34 -18.35 -7.02
C SER A 370 11.02 -18.48 -8.38
N ALA A 371 10.34 -19.10 -9.33
CA ALA A 371 10.85 -19.30 -10.68
C ALA A 371 9.72 -19.10 -11.68
N THR A 372 10.06 -18.59 -12.86
CA THR A 372 9.15 -18.42 -14.00
C THR A 372 9.83 -18.92 -15.26
N GLY A 373 9.05 -19.37 -16.25
CA GLY A 373 9.58 -19.89 -17.51
C GLY A 373 10.21 -21.29 -17.41
N LEU A 374 9.98 -22.01 -16.32
CA LEU A 374 10.38 -23.43 -16.21
C LEU A 374 9.66 -24.27 -17.27
N PRO A 375 10.34 -25.25 -17.90
CA PRO A 375 9.69 -26.27 -18.71
C PRO A 375 8.53 -26.93 -17.97
N GLU A 376 7.47 -27.28 -18.70
CA GLU A 376 6.31 -27.96 -18.14
C GLU A 376 6.74 -29.25 -17.43
N GLY A 377 6.25 -29.45 -16.20
CA GLY A 377 6.63 -30.57 -15.34
C GLY A 377 7.78 -30.28 -14.36
N LEU A 378 8.44 -29.12 -14.46
CA LEU A 378 9.39 -28.63 -13.46
C LEU A 378 8.77 -27.59 -12.53
N SER A 379 9.24 -27.55 -11.28
CA SER A 379 8.84 -26.58 -10.27
C SER A 379 10.02 -26.22 -9.35
N ILE A 380 9.95 -25.08 -8.65
CA ILE A 380 10.93 -24.70 -7.63
C ILE A 380 10.32 -24.81 -6.23
N ASP A 381 11.06 -25.42 -5.30
CA ASP A 381 10.70 -25.41 -3.89
C ASP A 381 10.99 -24.03 -3.29
N ALA A 382 9.94 -23.38 -2.77
CA ALA A 382 9.99 -22.00 -2.30
C ALA A 382 10.87 -21.79 -1.04
N SER A 383 11.27 -22.86 -0.34
CA SER A 383 12.06 -22.80 0.89
C SER A 383 13.53 -23.19 0.68
N THR A 384 13.80 -24.08 -0.27
CA THR A 384 15.14 -24.64 -0.52
C THR A 384 15.79 -24.11 -1.81
N GLY A 385 15.02 -23.52 -2.72
CA GLY A 385 15.52 -23.06 -4.01
C GLY A 385 15.89 -24.19 -4.97
N ARG A 386 15.47 -25.43 -4.70
CA ARG A 386 15.69 -26.56 -5.59
C ARG A 386 14.62 -26.61 -6.67
N ILE A 387 15.05 -26.62 -7.93
CA ILE A 387 14.20 -26.91 -9.09
C ILE A 387 14.17 -28.43 -9.28
N SER A 388 12.98 -29.02 -9.30
CA SER A 388 12.81 -30.46 -9.52
C SER A 388 11.53 -30.80 -10.26
N GLY A 389 11.48 -32.01 -10.80
CA GLY A 389 10.35 -32.56 -11.55
C GLY A 389 10.81 -33.33 -12.78
N THR A 390 9.87 -33.58 -13.69
CA THR A 390 10.14 -34.31 -14.94
C THR A 390 9.59 -33.48 -16.10
N PRO A 391 10.44 -32.92 -16.97
CA PRO A 391 9.99 -32.05 -18.04
C PRO A 391 9.29 -32.86 -19.14
N THR A 392 8.15 -32.38 -19.63
CA THR A 392 7.35 -33.03 -20.69
C THR A 392 7.30 -32.23 -22.00
N ALA A 393 7.37 -30.90 -21.92
CA ALA A 393 7.34 -30.05 -23.10
C ALA A 393 8.75 -29.84 -23.69
N HIS A 394 8.91 -30.18 -24.97
CA HIS A 394 10.18 -29.99 -25.69
C HIS A 394 10.44 -28.53 -26.05
N GLY A 395 11.70 -28.24 -26.36
CA GLY A 395 12.15 -26.93 -26.83
C GLY A 395 12.99 -26.20 -25.80
N THR A 396 13.32 -24.95 -26.13
CA THR A 396 14.14 -24.09 -25.27
C THR A 396 13.26 -23.04 -24.60
N THR A 397 13.39 -22.92 -23.28
CA THR A 397 12.70 -21.92 -22.46
C THR A 397 13.72 -21.00 -21.78
N THR A 398 13.31 -19.76 -21.48
CA THR A 398 14.10 -18.84 -20.66
C THR A 398 13.58 -18.88 -19.23
N VAL A 399 14.39 -19.39 -18.31
CA VAL A 399 14.05 -19.53 -16.90
C VAL A 399 14.55 -18.32 -16.14
N THR A 400 13.69 -17.71 -15.33
CA THR A 400 14.08 -16.67 -14.36
C THR A 400 13.85 -17.18 -12.96
N VAL A 401 14.90 -17.27 -12.14
CA VAL A 401 14.82 -17.60 -10.71
C VAL A 401 15.03 -16.33 -9.91
N LYS A 402 14.21 -16.14 -8.88
CA LYS A 402 14.29 -15.03 -7.94
C LYS A 402 14.37 -15.55 -6.51
N VAL A 403 15.28 -14.98 -5.73
CA VAL A 403 15.38 -15.18 -4.28
C VAL A 403 15.01 -13.89 -3.56
N ALA A 404 14.34 -14.00 -2.43
CA ALA A 404 13.99 -12.90 -1.55
C ALA A 404 14.26 -13.27 -0.09
N ASP A 405 14.77 -12.33 0.68
CA ASP A 405 15.09 -12.53 2.09
C ASP A 405 14.03 -11.93 3.03
N LYS A 406 14.17 -12.14 4.34
CA LYS A 406 13.19 -11.65 5.33
C LYS A 406 13.14 -10.13 5.46
N GLY A 407 14.18 -9.41 5.03
CA GLY A 407 14.19 -7.94 4.99
C GLY A 407 13.66 -7.37 3.67
N GLY A 408 13.16 -8.21 2.76
CA GLY A 408 12.59 -7.80 1.48
C GLY A 408 13.63 -7.46 0.41
N LYS A 409 14.90 -7.82 0.63
CA LYS A 409 15.93 -7.71 -0.41
C LYS A 409 15.82 -8.91 -1.35
N THR A 410 16.09 -8.68 -2.63
CA THR A 410 15.89 -9.70 -3.67
C THR A 410 17.02 -9.70 -4.67
N ASP A 411 17.26 -10.85 -5.28
CA ASP A 411 18.11 -11.00 -6.45
C ASP A 411 17.48 -11.98 -7.44
N ALA A 412 17.88 -11.91 -8.71
CA ALA A 412 17.36 -12.76 -9.76
C ALA A 412 18.42 -13.11 -10.81
N VAL A 413 18.37 -14.35 -11.32
CA VAL A 413 19.20 -14.81 -12.44
C VAL A 413 18.32 -15.39 -13.54
N THR A 414 18.80 -15.29 -14.78
CA THR A 414 18.12 -15.79 -15.98
C THR A 414 19.06 -16.67 -16.79
N PHE A 415 18.61 -17.86 -17.17
CA PHE A 415 19.36 -18.82 -17.97
C PHE A 415 18.42 -19.59 -18.91
N THR A 416 18.96 -20.33 -19.89
CA THR A 416 18.12 -21.13 -20.79
C THR A 416 18.00 -22.57 -20.31
N TRP A 417 16.85 -23.19 -20.58
CA TRP A 417 16.62 -24.61 -20.35
C TRP A 417 16.14 -25.27 -21.64
N LYS A 418 16.94 -26.17 -22.20
CA LYS A 418 16.62 -26.93 -23.41
C LYS A 418 16.16 -28.35 -23.05
N VAL A 419 14.91 -28.66 -23.36
CA VAL A 419 14.38 -30.03 -23.32
C VAL A 419 14.51 -30.62 -24.73
N LEU A 420 15.32 -31.67 -24.87
CA LEU A 420 15.62 -32.29 -26.16
C LEU A 420 14.39 -32.99 -26.74
N THR A 421 14.11 -32.72 -28.03
CA THR A 421 13.12 -33.45 -28.84
C THR A 421 13.74 -34.73 -29.38
N LEU A 422 12.95 -35.80 -29.51
CA LEU A 422 13.39 -36.99 -30.22
C LEU A 422 13.67 -36.64 -31.69
N GLU A 423 14.90 -36.88 -32.12
CA GLU A 423 15.36 -36.64 -33.48
C GLU A 423 16.04 -37.89 -34.00
N LEU A 424 15.79 -38.22 -35.27
CA LEU A 424 16.45 -39.30 -35.98
C LEU A 424 17.29 -38.71 -37.10
N ALA A 425 18.57 -39.06 -37.14
CA ALA A 425 19.49 -38.58 -38.17
C ALA A 425 19.03 -39.02 -39.57
N GLU A 426 19.28 -38.18 -40.56
CA GLU A 426 19.03 -38.55 -41.96
C GLU A 426 19.80 -39.83 -42.33
N ALA A 427 19.11 -40.73 -43.02
CA ALA A 427 19.68 -41.97 -43.51
C ALA A 427 20.12 -41.83 -44.96
N ASN A 428 21.39 -42.16 -45.23
CA ASN A 428 21.92 -42.15 -46.58
C ASN A 428 21.40 -43.33 -47.41
N ALA A 429 21.31 -43.11 -48.73
CA ALA A 429 21.05 -44.18 -49.68
C ALA A 429 22.05 -45.33 -49.53
N ARG A 430 21.58 -46.58 -49.65
CA ARG A 430 22.42 -47.78 -49.54
C ARG A 430 22.41 -48.61 -50.80
N VAL A 431 23.51 -49.31 -51.03
CA VAL A 431 23.68 -50.25 -52.14
C VAL A 431 24.36 -51.51 -51.63
N ASN A 432 23.78 -52.66 -51.95
CA ASN A 432 24.37 -53.98 -51.77
C ASN A 432 23.99 -54.86 -52.97
N TYR A 433 24.50 -56.08 -52.99
CA TYR A 433 24.17 -57.10 -53.97
C TYR A 433 23.30 -58.19 -53.36
N ILE A 434 22.60 -58.94 -54.21
CA ILE A 434 21.88 -60.15 -53.81
C ILE A 434 22.89 -61.14 -53.18
N ARG A 435 22.50 -61.72 -52.04
CA ARG A 435 23.30 -62.56 -51.13
C ARG A 435 24.36 -61.82 -50.31
N ASP A 436 24.39 -60.49 -50.30
CA ASP A 436 25.26 -59.77 -49.37
C ASP A 436 24.77 -59.91 -47.94
N GLN A 437 25.72 -60.22 -47.05
CA GLN A 437 25.53 -60.09 -45.63
C GLN A 437 25.62 -58.61 -45.25
N VAL A 438 24.54 -58.11 -44.66
CA VAL A 438 24.45 -56.76 -44.10
C VAL A 438 24.58 -56.87 -42.59
N ASP A 439 25.48 -56.09 -42.02
CA ASP A 439 25.71 -56.01 -40.58
C ASP A 439 26.08 -54.58 -40.18
N GLY A 440 25.80 -54.18 -38.93
CA GLY A 440 26.21 -52.88 -38.38
C GLY A 440 25.49 -51.65 -38.93
N VAL A 441 24.40 -51.80 -39.70
CA VAL A 441 23.65 -50.64 -40.20
C VAL A 441 22.78 -50.07 -39.09
N ARG A 442 23.15 -48.90 -38.57
CA ARG A 442 22.38 -48.17 -37.54
C ARG A 442 22.12 -46.73 -37.99
N ILE A 443 20.96 -46.21 -37.65
CA ILE A 443 20.62 -44.78 -37.77
C ILE A 443 20.71 -44.20 -36.36
N ARG A 444 21.31 -43.02 -36.22
CA ARG A 444 21.49 -42.39 -34.90
C ARG A 444 20.21 -41.65 -34.51
N ALA A 445 19.71 -41.92 -33.30
CA ALA A 445 18.67 -41.11 -32.66
C ALA A 445 19.27 -40.29 -31.50
N THR A 446 18.79 -39.07 -31.31
CA THR A 446 19.19 -38.15 -30.24
C THR A 446 17.96 -37.50 -29.61
N GLY A 447 18.09 -37.06 -28.36
CA GLY A 447 16.97 -36.45 -27.63
C GLY A 447 15.85 -37.43 -27.27
N GLY A 448 14.67 -36.92 -26.91
CA GLY A 448 13.57 -37.76 -26.40
C GLY A 448 13.90 -38.46 -25.07
N ASP A 449 12.99 -39.31 -24.61
CA ASP A 449 13.17 -40.13 -23.41
C ASP A 449 13.69 -41.54 -23.73
N GLY A 450 14.83 -41.91 -23.18
CA GLY A 450 15.35 -43.27 -23.37
C GLY A 450 14.63 -44.27 -22.45
N PRO A 451 14.61 -45.59 -22.75
CA PRO A 451 15.23 -46.28 -23.89
C PRO A 451 14.41 -46.17 -25.19
N TYR A 452 15.09 -46.35 -26.34
CA TYR A 452 14.42 -46.28 -27.64
C TYR A 452 13.95 -47.66 -28.11
N THR A 453 12.78 -47.70 -28.75
CA THR A 453 12.27 -48.86 -29.48
C THR A 453 12.31 -48.59 -30.98
N TRP A 454 12.86 -49.53 -31.74
CA TRP A 454 13.10 -49.40 -33.17
C TRP A 454 12.18 -50.31 -33.99
N ARG A 455 11.73 -49.83 -35.13
CA ARG A 455 11.13 -50.68 -36.17
C ARG A 455 11.47 -50.16 -37.56
N ALA A 456 11.25 -50.99 -38.57
CA ALA A 456 11.49 -50.62 -39.95
C ALA A 456 10.41 -51.23 -40.83
N GLU A 457 10.07 -50.51 -41.89
CA GLU A 457 9.17 -50.94 -42.94
C GLU A 457 9.94 -50.92 -44.26
N ASN A 458 9.52 -51.77 -45.21
CA ASN A 458 10.11 -51.85 -46.55
C ASN A 458 11.63 -52.08 -46.51
N LEU A 459 12.08 -52.95 -45.61
CA LEU A 459 13.44 -53.47 -45.66
C LEU A 459 13.58 -54.41 -46.87
N PRO A 460 14.75 -54.45 -47.53
CA PRO A 460 15.05 -55.52 -48.46
C PRO A 460 14.81 -56.90 -47.86
N GLU A 461 14.22 -57.80 -48.65
CA GLU A 461 13.85 -59.13 -48.17
C GLU A 461 15.07 -59.86 -47.58
N GLY A 462 14.90 -60.40 -46.37
CA GLY A 462 15.95 -61.08 -45.60
C GLY A 462 16.74 -60.18 -44.65
N LEU A 463 16.50 -58.86 -44.66
CA LEU A 463 16.99 -57.94 -43.64
C LEU A 463 15.95 -57.73 -42.55
N ARG A 464 16.41 -57.51 -41.31
CA ARG A 464 15.58 -57.21 -40.14
C ARG A 464 16.22 -56.11 -39.31
N ILE A 465 15.42 -55.34 -38.60
CA ILE A 465 15.90 -54.40 -37.59
C ILE A 465 15.73 -55.01 -36.19
N ASP A 466 16.75 -54.87 -35.35
CA ASP A 466 16.67 -55.21 -33.94
C ASP A 466 15.92 -54.09 -33.18
N PRO A 467 14.81 -54.40 -32.48
CA PRO A 467 13.96 -53.37 -31.88
C PRO A 467 14.58 -52.67 -30.67
N ALA A 468 15.64 -53.19 -30.06
CA ALA A 468 16.30 -52.57 -28.91
C ALA A 468 17.52 -51.75 -29.32
N THR A 469 18.26 -52.19 -30.34
CA THR A 469 19.53 -51.58 -30.76
C THR A 469 19.44 -50.75 -32.03
N GLY A 470 18.36 -50.89 -32.80
CA GLY A 470 18.19 -50.22 -34.09
C GLY A 470 19.12 -50.75 -35.18
N GLU A 471 19.76 -51.90 -34.96
CA GLU A 471 20.66 -52.52 -35.92
C GLU A 471 19.89 -53.26 -37.01
N ILE A 472 20.11 -52.86 -38.26
CA ILE A 472 19.64 -53.57 -39.43
C ILE A 472 20.70 -54.57 -39.86
N SER A 473 20.35 -55.86 -39.84
CA SER A 473 21.23 -56.97 -40.21
C SER A 473 20.48 -58.08 -40.96
N GLY A 474 21.21 -58.96 -41.61
CA GLY A 474 20.67 -60.12 -42.33
C GLY A 474 21.35 -60.34 -43.68
N THR A 475 20.72 -61.16 -44.54
CA THR A 475 21.20 -61.39 -45.91
C THR A 475 20.15 -60.87 -46.88
N ALA A 476 20.53 -60.01 -47.82
CA ALA A 476 19.59 -59.48 -48.80
C ALA A 476 19.34 -60.49 -49.93
N TRP A 477 18.11 -61.01 -50.03
CA TRP A 477 17.79 -62.09 -50.99
C TRP A 477 17.15 -61.62 -52.28
N GLN A 478 16.50 -60.45 -52.29
CA GLN A 478 15.70 -60.00 -53.42
C GLN A 478 16.13 -58.61 -53.89
N GLY A 479 16.30 -58.47 -55.21
CA GLY A 479 16.40 -57.18 -55.90
C GLY A 479 15.14 -56.34 -55.69
N THR A 480 15.06 -55.08 -56.08
CA THR A 480 16.03 -54.24 -56.80
C THR A 480 16.22 -52.88 -56.12
N ARG A 481 15.14 -52.27 -55.63
CA ARG A 481 15.18 -51.04 -54.83
C ARG A 481 14.01 -51.01 -53.86
N TYR A 482 14.30 -50.67 -52.62
CA TYR A 482 13.34 -50.49 -51.55
C TYR A 482 13.36 -49.04 -51.06
N LEU A 483 12.22 -48.52 -50.61
CA LEU A 483 12.13 -47.23 -49.90
C LEU A 483 11.96 -47.55 -48.41
N THR A 484 13.08 -47.87 -47.78
CA THR A 484 13.12 -48.30 -46.38
C THR A 484 12.81 -47.14 -45.46
N THR A 485 11.83 -47.33 -44.58
CA THR A 485 11.48 -46.36 -43.52
C THR A 485 11.87 -46.94 -42.18
N VAL A 486 12.68 -46.22 -41.42
CA VAL A 486 13.06 -46.60 -40.05
C VAL A 486 12.38 -45.65 -39.09
N TYR A 487 11.79 -46.22 -38.05
CA TYR A 487 11.10 -45.52 -36.97
C TYR A 487 11.89 -45.73 -35.69
N VAL A 488 12.00 -44.67 -34.89
CA VAL A 488 12.44 -44.72 -33.51
C VAL A 488 11.35 -44.12 -32.64
N ARG A 489 11.01 -44.84 -31.59
CA ARG A 489 10.06 -44.41 -30.57
C ARG A 489 10.77 -44.33 -29.22
N ASP A 490 10.48 -43.30 -28.46
CA ASP A 490 11.03 -43.09 -27.13
C ASP A 490 10.08 -43.62 -26.03
N ASP A 491 10.49 -43.58 -24.75
CA ASP A 491 9.69 -44.13 -23.64
C ASP A 491 8.45 -43.29 -23.32
N ALA A 492 8.50 -41.99 -23.61
CA ALA A 492 7.36 -41.08 -23.52
C ALA A 492 6.30 -41.36 -24.60
N GLY A 493 6.69 -42.10 -25.64
CA GLY A 493 5.84 -42.55 -26.72
C GLY A 493 5.94 -41.72 -27.99
N ASP A 494 6.83 -40.72 -28.03
CA ASP A 494 7.12 -39.91 -29.20
C ASP A 494 7.80 -40.77 -30.27
N GLU A 495 7.39 -40.61 -31.52
CA GLU A 495 7.91 -41.41 -32.62
C GLU A 495 8.30 -40.53 -33.80
N VAL A 496 9.50 -40.75 -34.32
CA VAL A 496 10.00 -40.10 -35.52
C VAL A 496 10.52 -41.15 -36.50
N SER A 497 10.53 -40.79 -37.80
CA SER A 497 10.97 -41.70 -38.85
C SER A 497 11.80 -41.01 -39.92
N THR A 498 12.61 -41.81 -40.62
CA THR A 498 13.34 -41.38 -41.82
C THR A 498 13.18 -42.43 -42.90
N THR A 499 13.00 -41.98 -44.15
CA THR A 499 12.91 -42.85 -45.33
C THR A 499 14.15 -42.67 -46.20
N PHE A 500 14.73 -43.77 -46.71
CA PHE A 500 15.88 -43.72 -47.61
C PHE A 500 15.84 -44.87 -48.63
N PRO A 501 16.41 -44.67 -49.84
CA PRO A 501 16.44 -45.73 -50.84
C PRO A 501 17.53 -46.76 -50.54
N TRP A 502 17.17 -48.03 -50.59
CA TRP A 502 18.08 -49.16 -50.47
C TRP A 502 18.06 -50.00 -51.74
N ARG A 503 19.18 -50.04 -52.47
CA ARG A 503 19.32 -50.79 -53.72
C ARG A 503 19.97 -52.14 -53.48
N VAL A 504 19.35 -53.19 -53.99
CA VAL A 504 19.91 -54.54 -54.00
C VAL A 504 20.16 -54.93 -55.46
N ARG A 505 21.41 -54.95 -55.89
CA ARG A 505 21.80 -55.23 -57.28
C ARG A 505 21.92 -56.74 -57.53
N PRO A 506 21.59 -57.21 -58.73
CA PRO A 506 21.92 -58.58 -59.12
C PRO A 506 23.44 -58.80 -59.08
N ARG A 507 23.87 -59.97 -58.58
CA ARG A 507 25.28 -60.39 -58.57
C ARG A 507 25.56 -61.39 -59.69
N GLN A 508 24.61 -62.25 -59.97
CA GLN A 508 24.69 -63.30 -60.98
C GLN A 508 23.66 -63.06 -62.09
N PRO A 509 23.91 -63.54 -63.32
CA PRO A 509 22.97 -63.36 -64.44
C PRO A 509 21.56 -63.94 -64.21
N ASN A 510 21.44 -64.93 -63.32
CA ASN A 510 20.17 -65.57 -62.97
C ASN A 510 19.49 -64.95 -61.72
N ASP A 511 20.01 -63.85 -61.19
CA ASP A 511 19.36 -63.09 -60.13
C ASP A 511 18.27 -62.22 -60.75
N LEU A 512 17.02 -62.40 -60.31
CA LEU A 512 15.90 -61.62 -60.84
C LEU A 512 16.01 -60.17 -60.36
N SER A 513 15.85 -59.23 -61.29
CA SER A 513 15.83 -57.80 -60.99
C SER A 513 14.93 -57.05 -61.96
N VAL A 514 14.21 -56.04 -61.45
CA VAL A 514 13.46 -55.10 -62.30
C VAL A 514 14.43 -54.14 -62.97
N THR A 515 14.31 -53.93 -64.28
CA THR A 515 15.16 -53.04 -65.08
C THR A 515 14.42 -51.80 -65.56
N LEU A 516 13.10 -51.88 -65.76
CA LEU A 516 12.24 -50.71 -65.98
C LEU A 516 11.07 -50.69 -64.98
N PRO A 517 10.68 -49.51 -64.46
CA PRO A 517 11.40 -48.23 -64.51
C PRO A 517 12.85 -48.33 -64.00
N ASP A 518 13.76 -47.54 -64.59
CA ASP A 518 15.19 -47.58 -64.24
C ASP A 518 15.35 -47.54 -62.71
N PRO A 519 15.86 -48.60 -62.10
CA PRO A 519 16.00 -48.64 -60.67
C PRO A 519 16.84 -47.47 -60.17
N ALA A 520 17.81 -46.95 -60.94
CA ALA A 520 18.68 -45.80 -60.64
C ALA A 520 17.90 -44.50 -60.40
N ALA A 521 16.82 -44.29 -61.13
CA ALA A 521 15.94 -43.13 -61.01
C ALA A 521 14.49 -43.51 -61.37
N PRO A 522 13.81 -44.29 -60.52
CA PRO A 522 12.51 -44.85 -60.86
C PRO A 522 11.36 -43.90 -60.53
N ASP A 523 11.64 -42.86 -59.70
CA ASP A 523 10.67 -41.89 -59.22
C ASP A 523 10.07 -41.09 -60.40
N ARG A 524 8.76 -40.85 -60.35
CA ARG A 524 7.97 -40.27 -61.45
C ARG A 524 7.19 -39.05 -61.03
N THR A 525 6.96 -38.17 -62.00
CA THR A 525 5.98 -37.08 -61.89
C THR A 525 5.00 -37.18 -63.06
N GLY A 526 3.72 -36.96 -62.80
CA GLY A 526 2.66 -36.96 -63.80
C GLY A 526 1.60 -35.90 -63.51
N THR A 527 0.63 -35.75 -64.40
CA THR A 527 -0.47 -34.78 -64.25
C THR A 527 -1.80 -35.52 -64.21
N ALA A 528 -2.70 -35.12 -63.31
CA ALA A 528 -4.03 -35.72 -63.21
C ALA A 528 -4.80 -35.62 -64.55
N GLY A 529 -5.46 -36.70 -64.95
CA GLY A 529 -6.26 -36.82 -66.17
C GLY A 529 -5.47 -37.09 -67.46
N VAL A 530 -4.12 -37.02 -67.42
CA VAL A 530 -3.27 -37.27 -68.59
C VAL A 530 -3.00 -38.76 -68.75
N GLN A 531 -3.08 -39.28 -69.99
CA GLN A 531 -2.80 -40.68 -70.28
C GLN A 531 -1.34 -41.00 -69.97
N VAL A 532 -1.13 -42.08 -69.23
CA VAL A 532 0.19 -42.61 -68.86
C VAL A 532 0.35 -44.00 -69.48
N THR A 533 1.56 -44.29 -69.94
CA THR A 533 2.01 -45.64 -70.31
C THR A 533 3.46 -45.77 -69.89
N LEU A 534 3.72 -46.65 -68.92
CA LEU A 534 5.04 -46.89 -68.35
C LEU A 534 5.37 -48.38 -68.47
N ALA A 535 6.51 -48.70 -69.10
CA ALA A 535 6.99 -50.08 -69.18
C ALA A 535 7.52 -50.56 -67.83
N ALA A 536 7.27 -51.83 -67.54
CA ALA A 536 7.81 -52.59 -66.44
C ALA A 536 8.50 -53.83 -67.01
N GLU A 537 9.81 -53.92 -66.86
CA GLU A 537 10.64 -54.97 -67.44
C GLU A 537 11.53 -55.56 -66.35
N ALA A 538 11.85 -56.85 -66.45
CA ALA A 538 12.73 -57.55 -65.53
C ALA A 538 13.74 -58.41 -66.28
N GLU A 539 14.93 -58.54 -65.70
CA GLU A 539 16.01 -59.38 -66.21
C GLU A 539 16.42 -60.43 -65.18
N GLY A 540 17.00 -61.53 -65.67
CA GLY A 540 17.45 -62.66 -64.86
C GLY A 540 16.31 -63.60 -64.48
N GLY A 541 16.43 -64.26 -63.31
CA GLY A 541 15.46 -65.24 -62.85
C GLY A 541 15.56 -66.60 -63.55
N SER A 542 14.41 -67.21 -63.83
CA SER A 542 14.28 -68.51 -64.49
C SER A 542 14.21 -68.39 -66.01
N ASN A 543 14.87 -69.30 -66.72
CA ASN A 543 14.86 -69.35 -68.20
C ASN A 543 13.51 -69.77 -68.81
N SER A 544 12.45 -69.94 -67.99
CA SER A 544 11.12 -70.34 -68.46
C SER A 544 10.42 -69.21 -69.21
N GLY A 545 10.81 -67.96 -68.94
CA GLY A 545 10.24 -66.76 -69.50
C GLY A 545 8.86 -66.37 -68.98
N TYR A 546 8.36 -67.00 -67.91
CA TYR A 546 7.09 -66.64 -67.27
C TYR A 546 7.32 -65.84 -65.98
N ASN A 547 6.90 -64.57 -65.99
CA ASN A 547 6.91 -63.64 -64.86
C ASN A 547 5.49 -63.25 -64.46
N THR A 548 5.20 -63.29 -63.17
CA THR A 548 3.98 -62.75 -62.58
C THR A 548 4.27 -61.37 -62.02
N TRP A 549 3.56 -60.36 -62.50
CA TRP A 549 3.72 -58.97 -62.07
C TRP A 549 2.56 -58.52 -61.19
N SER A 550 2.89 -57.83 -60.10
CA SER A 550 1.92 -57.16 -59.24
C SER A 550 2.39 -55.75 -58.90
N ALA A 551 1.45 -54.83 -58.71
CA ALA A 551 1.75 -53.48 -58.26
C ALA A 551 0.80 -53.08 -57.13
N GLU A 552 1.36 -52.46 -56.10
CA GLU A 552 0.63 -51.86 -54.99
C GLU A 552 0.91 -50.36 -54.94
N GLY A 553 -0.03 -49.59 -54.39
CA GLY A 553 0.13 -48.15 -54.22
C GLY A 553 0.12 -47.34 -55.52
N LEU A 554 -0.36 -47.90 -56.63
CA LEU A 554 -0.55 -47.15 -57.87
C LEU A 554 -1.50 -45.96 -57.67
N PRO A 555 -1.20 -44.78 -58.24
CA PRO A 555 -2.15 -43.67 -58.28
C PRO A 555 -3.52 -44.12 -58.82
N PRO A 556 -4.65 -43.69 -58.21
CA PRO A 556 -5.99 -44.07 -58.67
C PRO A 556 -6.17 -43.77 -60.16
N GLY A 557 -6.71 -44.75 -60.91
CA GLY A 557 -6.89 -44.67 -62.36
C GLY A 557 -5.71 -45.21 -63.19
N LEU A 558 -4.63 -45.66 -62.55
CA LEU A 558 -3.59 -46.47 -63.18
C LEU A 558 -3.77 -47.95 -62.83
N VAL A 559 -3.46 -48.82 -63.79
CA VAL A 559 -3.51 -50.28 -63.65
C VAL A 559 -2.26 -50.90 -64.23
N LEU A 560 -1.77 -51.97 -63.59
CA LEU A 560 -0.71 -52.82 -64.13
C LEU A 560 -1.33 -53.90 -65.01
N THR A 561 -0.86 -54.03 -66.24
CA THR A 561 -1.30 -55.06 -67.19
C THR A 561 -0.08 -55.83 -67.68
N PRO A 562 0.00 -57.16 -67.47
CA PRO A 562 1.05 -57.99 -68.07
C PRO A 562 1.03 -57.90 -69.60
N VAL A 563 2.21 -57.85 -70.21
CA VAL A 563 2.38 -57.80 -71.67
C VAL A 563 3.34 -58.91 -72.09
N GLY A 564 2.82 -59.97 -72.70
CA GLY A 564 3.60 -61.17 -72.99
C GLY A 564 3.91 -61.97 -71.73
N TYR A 565 4.99 -62.75 -71.76
CA TYR A 565 5.36 -63.66 -70.68
C TYR A 565 6.35 -63.05 -69.67
N GLN A 566 7.12 -62.01 -70.05
CA GLN A 566 8.18 -61.44 -69.21
C GLN A 566 7.90 -60.02 -68.69
N ASP A 567 7.09 -59.22 -69.40
CA ASP A 567 6.97 -57.78 -69.17
C ASP A 567 5.58 -57.37 -68.66
N ALA A 568 5.45 -56.14 -68.15
CA ALA A 568 4.19 -55.52 -67.83
C ALA A 568 4.17 -54.04 -68.23
N ARG A 569 2.99 -53.44 -68.24
CA ARG A 569 2.80 -52.00 -68.45
C ARG A 569 1.86 -51.43 -67.42
N ILE A 570 2.24 -50.30 -66.84
CA ILE A 570 1.33 -49.47 -66.05
C ILE A 570 0.67 -48.48 -67.04
N THR A 571 -0.64 -48.58 -67.19
CA THR A 571 -1.42 -47.73 -68.11
C THR A 571 -2.62 -47.11 -67.41
N GLY A 572 -3.13 -46.01 -67.96
CA GLY A 572 -4.36 -45.36 -67.47
C GLY A 572 -4.23 -43.85 -67.37
N ARG A 573 -5.14 -43.23 -66.62
CA ARG A 573 -5.16 -41.78 -66.35
C ARG A 573 -5.24 -41.58 -64.84
N PRO A 574 -4.19 -41.04 -64.19
CA PRO A 574 -4.24 -40.83 -62.76
C PRO A 574 -5.29 -39.77 -62.46
N THR A 575 -6.23 -40.03 -61.56
CA THR A 575 -7.37 -39.12 -61.31
C THR A 575 -7.15 -38.20 -60.13
N THR A 576 -6.29 -38.60 -59.19
CA THR A 576 -6.14 -37.94 -57.90
C THR A 576 -4.71 -37.40 -57.75
N ARG A 577 -4.60 -36.13 -57.36
CA ARG A 577 -3.33 -35.49 -57.05
C ARG A 577 -2.80 -36.01 -55.72
N GLY A 578 -1.48 -36.21 -55.64
CA GLY A 578 -0.84 -36.75 -54.44
C GLY A 578 0.52 -37.37 -54.74
N ALA A 579 1.25 -37.71 -53.68
CA ALA A 579 2.44 -38.53 -53.77
C ALA A 579 2.08 -39.96 -53.37
N TYR A 580 2.44 -40.92 -54.22
CA TYR A 580 2.12 -42.33 -54.03
C TYR A 580 3.42 -43.13 -53.96
N THR A 581 3.56 -43.99 -52.97
CA THR A 581 4.65 -44.99 -52.93
C THR A 581 4.17 -46.22 -53.68
N VAL A 582 4.75 -46.45 -54.86
CA VAL A 582 4.42 -47.58 -55.72
C VAL A 582 5.40 -48.72 -55.43
N THR A 583 4.86 -49.90 -55.16
CA THR A 583 5.63 -51.14 -55.03
C THR A 583 5.34 -52.01 -56.24
N LEU A 584 6.31 -52.15 -57.12
CA LEU A 584 6.24 -53.06 -58.26
C LEU A 584 6.99 -54.34 -57.91
N ARG A 585 6.32 -55.48 -57.97
CA ARG A 585 6.90 -56.79 -57.68
C ARG A 585 6.76 -57.71 -58.89
N VAL A 586 7.83 -58.43 -59.18
CA VAL A 586 7.88 -59.48 -60.19
C VAL A 586 8.31 -60.79 -59.53
N GLU A 587 7.67 -61.89 -59.92
CA GLU A 587 7.99 -63.24 -59.46
C GLU A 587 8.09 -64.19 -60.65
N ASP A 588 9.18 -64.97 -60.73
CA ASP A 588 9.37 -65.93 -61.81
C ASP A 588 8.73 -67.30 -61.51
N SER A 589 8.72 -68.21 -62.49
CA SER A 589 8.15 -69.56 -62.33
C SER A 589 8.87 -70.45 -61.30
N THR A 590 9.97 -69.99 -60.70
CA THR A 590 10.72 -70.68 -59.64
C THR A 590 10.58 -69.99 -58.27
N ASN A 591 9.62 -69.06 -58.15
CA ASN A 591 9.35 -68.25 -56.96
C ASN A 591 10.52 -67.32 -56.56
N LYS A 592 11.44 -66.99 -57.48
CA LYS A 592 12.35 -65.87 -57.25
C LYS A 592 11.58 -64.58 -57.46
N ALA A 593 11.74 -63.63 -56.56
CA ALA A 593 11.08 -62.34 -56.64
C ALA A 593 12.05 -61.17 -56.65
N ALA A 594 11.62 -60.07 -57.26
CA ALA A 594 12.28 -58.77 -57.18
C ALA A 594 11.24 -57.66 -56.98
N THR A 595 11.62 -56.65 -56.19
CA THR A 595 10.78 -55.54 -55.78
C THR A 595 11.43 -54.22 -56.16
N LEU A 596 10.70 -53.36 -56.86
CA LEU A 596 11.06 -51.99 -57.16
C LEU A 596 10.06 -51.04 -56.51
N MET A 597 10.52 -50.31 -55.50
CA MET A 597 9.76 -49.23 -54.85
C MET A 597 10.20 -47.87 -55.38
N PHE A 598 9.22 -47.02 -55.69
CA PHE A 598 9.45 -45.65 -56.13
C PHE A 598 8.28 -44.74 -55.81
N THR A 599 8.53 -43.43 -55.82
CA THR A 599 7.52 -42.41 -55.60
C THR A 599 6.94 -41.94 -56.93
N TRP A 600 5.61 -41.79 -56.99
CA TRP A 600 4.92 -41.18 -58.10
C TRP A 600 4.13 -39.96 -57.62
N VAL A 601 4.54 -38.77 -58.06
CA VAL A 601 3.85 -37.52 -57.73
C VAL A 601 2.91 -37.13 -58.87
N VAL A 602 1.60 -37.12 -58.61
CA VAL A 602 0.58 -36.65 -59.54
C VAL A 602 0.22 -35.19 -59.19
N ARG A 603 0.46 -34.28 -60.13
CA ARG A 603 0.20 -32.84 -60.02
C ARG A 603 -1.10 -32.41 -60.66
#